data_AF-A0A090SBD3-F1
#
_entry.id   AF-A0A090SBD3-F1
#
_cell.length_a   1.000
_cell.length_b   1.000
_cell.length_c   1.000
_cell.angle_alpha   90.00
_cell.angle_beta   90.00
_cell.angle_gamma   90.00
#
_symmetry.space_group_name_H-M   'P 1'
#
loop_
_entity.id
_entity.type
_entity.pdbx_description
1 polymer ?
#
loop_
_entity_poly.entity_id
_entity_poly.type
_entity_poly.pdbx_seq_one_letter_code
_entity_poly.pdbx_strand_id
1 'polypeptide(L)'
;MGYDQINQSLDMISHNSARALNIQETYGLEVGKPGSLLLLPAENGFDAVRRQVPVGYSIRKGNVIARTKPAETSINLGAEEAITFKR
;
A
#
# COMPACT_ATOMS: atom_id res chain seq x y z
N MET A 1 17.46 9.85 -1.11
CA MET A 1 17.03 8.70 -1.92
C MET A 1 16.50 9.22 -3.24
N GLY A 2 16.94 8.68 -4.37
CA GLY A 2 16.36 8.97 -5.68
C GLY A 2 14.96 8.35 -5.84
N TYR A 3 14.27 8.68 -6.93
CA TYR A 3 12.93 8.15 -7.23
C TYR A 3 12.88 6.62 -7.17
N ASP A 4 13.79 5.94 -7.86
CA ASP A 4 13.82 4.47 -7.91
C ASP A 4 14.03 3.83 -6.54
N GLN A 5 14.90 4.44 -5.72
CA GLN A 5 15.17 3.97 -4.35
C GLN A 5 13.92 4.11 -3.46
N ILE A 6 13.17 5.21 -3.60
CA ILE A 6 11.90 5.38 -2.88
C ILE A 6 10.86 4.39 -3.41
N ASN A 7 10.78 4.20 -4.72
CA ASN A 7 9.83 3.26 -5.31
C ASN A 7 10.08 1.81 -4.84
N GLN A 8 11.34 1.42 -4.68
CA GLN A 8 11.75 0.12 -4.15
C GLN A 8 11.71 0.02 -2.61
N SER A 9 11.51 1.13 -1.91
CA SER A 9 11.57 1.16 -0.44
C SER A 9 10.54 0.27 0.25
N LEU A 10 9.45 -0.09 -0.43
CA LEU A 10 8.45 -1.02 0.09
C LEU A 10 9.04 -2.41 0.40
N ASP A 11 10.13 -2.82 -0.27
CA ASP A 11 10.80 -4.08 0.03
C ASP A 11 11.33 -4.12 1.46
N MET A 12 11.74 -2.97 2.02
CA MET A 12 12.25 -2.86 3.39
C MET A 12 11.20 -3.19 4.46
N ILE A 13 9.92 -3.03 4.15
CA ILE A 13 8.79 -3.33 5.05
C ILE A 13 7.95 -4.53 4.57
N SER A 14 8.45 -5.29 3.59
CA SER A 14 7.75 -6.45 3.02
C SER A 14 8.72 -7.62 2.82
N HIS A 15 9.26 -7.81 1.62
CA HIS A 15 10.10 -8.96 1.27
C HIS A 15 11.36 -9.07 2.12
N ASN A 16 12.04 -7.95 2.43
CA ASN A 16 13.23 -7.99 3.28
C ASN A 16 12.87 -8.35 4.73
N SER A 17 11.74 -7.87 5.25
CA SER A 17 11.26 -8.24 6.58
C SER A 17 10.88 -9.72 6.65
N ALA A 18 10.21 -10.24 5.62
CA ALA A 18 9.85 -11.66 5.52
C ALA A 18 11.09 -12.57 5.46
N ARG A 19 12.14 -12.14 4.75
CA ARG A 19 13.44 -12.82 4.74
C ARG A 19 14.10 -12.80 6.11
N ALA A 20 14.13 -11.64 6.79
CA ALA A 20 14.69 -11.52 8.14
C ALA A 20 13.98 -12.42 9.16
N LEU A 21 12.68 -12.67 8.97
CA LEU A 21 11.87 -13.56 9.81
C LEU A 21 11.88 -15.03 9.35
N ASN A 22 12.56 -15.37 8.25
CA ASN A 22 12.58 -16.71 7.67
C ASN A 22 11.18 -17.28 7.33
N ILE A 23 10.27 -16.45 6.81
CA ILE A 23 8.89 -16.83 6.47
C ILE A 23 8.60 -16.82 4.96
N GLN A 24 9.65 -16.78 4.12
CA GLN A 24 9.53 -16.60 2.66
C GLN A 24 8.68 -17.69 1.98
N GLU A 25 8.67 -18.91 2.51
CA GLU A 25 7.84 -20.02 2.03
C GLU A 25 6.33 -19.70 2.10
N THR A 26 5.92 -18.86 3.05
CA THR A 26 4.51 -18.51 3.28
C THR A 26 4.19 -17.04 2.99
N TYR A 27 5.18 -16.25 2.58
CA TYR A 27 5.07 -14.82 2.33
C TYR A 27 5.40 -14.49 0.87
N GLY A 28 4.55 -13.70 0.22
CA GLY A 28 4.71 -13.27 -1.17
C GLY A 28 3.45 -13.50 -2.00
N LEU A 29 3.39 -12.85 -3.17
CA LEU A 29 2.29 -12.97 -4.12
C LEU A 29 2.63 -13.99 -5.21
N GLU A 30 2.64 -15.27 -4.83
CA GLU A 30 3.00 -16.38 -5.71
C GLU A 30 1.96 -17.51 -5.59
N VAL A 31 1.79 -18.27 -6.67
CA VAL A 31 0.89 -19.42 -6.70
C VAL A 31 1.32 -20.45 -5.65
N GLY A 32 0.38 -20.96 -4.87
CA GLY A 32 0.62 -21.93 -3.80
C GLY A 32 0.82 -21.29 -2.42
N LYS A 33 1.15 -19.99 -2.33
CA LYS A 33 1.23 -19.28 -1.06
C LYS A 33 -0.17 -18.91 -0.54
N PRO A 34 -0.35 -18.71 0.78
CA PRO A 34 -1.62 -18.24 1.32
C PRO A 34 -2.05 -16.93 0.66
N GLY A 35 -3.33 -16.79 0.32
CA GLY A 35 -3.88 -15.54 -0.24
C GLY A 35 -3.92 -14.40 0.77
N SER A 36 -2.75 -13.91 1.20
CA SER A 36 -2.59 -12.84 2.18
C SER A 36 -1.86 -11.66 1.54
N LEU A 37 -2.54 -10.52 1.45
CA LEU A 37 -2.04 -9.34 0.74
C LEU A 37 -2.66 -8.06 1.28
N LEU A 38 -2.01 -6.93 1.00
CA LEU A 38 -2.53 -5.61 1.26
C LEU A 38 -2.82 -4.90 -0.06
N LEU A 39 -3.92 -4.14 -0.12
CA LEU A 39 -4.22 -3.25 -1.23
C LEU A 39 -4.03 -1.80 -0.78
N LEU A 40 -3.09 -1.10 -1.40
CA LEU A 40 -2.83 0.31 -1.16
C LEU A 40 -3.45 1.14 -2.29
N PRO A 41 -4.20 2.23 -2.01
CA PRO A 41 -4.77 3.09 -3.04
C PRO A 41 -3.70 4.05 -3.61
N ALA A 42 -2.66 3.48 -4.20
CA ALA A 42 -1.51 4.16 -4.80
C ALA A 42 -1.08 3.45 -6.09
N GLU A 43 -0.42 4.19 -6.98
CA GLU A 43 -0.03 3.68 -8.30
C GLU A 43 1.27 2.87 -8.28
N ASN A 44 2.15 3.19 -7.34
CA ASN A 44 3.44 2.52 -7.15
C ASN A 44 3.98 2.81 -5.73
N GLY A 45 5.16 2.26 -5.42
CA GLY A 45 5.78 2.44 -4.11
C GLY A 45 6.11 3.90 -3.80
N PHE A 46 6.53 4.66 -4.81
CA PHE A 46 6.80 6.08 -4.64
C PHE A 46 5.54 6.86 -4.24
N ASP A 47 4.42 6.65 -4.94
CA ASP A 47 3.16 7.32 -4.65
C ASP A 47 2.59 6.91 -3.29
N ALA A 48 2.72 5.64 -2.92
CA ALA A 48 2.31 5.12 -1.61
C ALA A 48 3.04 5.83 -0.46
N VAL A 49 4.36 5.98 -0.59
CA VAL A 49 5.20 6.67 0.40
C VAL A 49 4.92 8.17 0.41
N ARG A 50 4.89 8.81 -0.76
CA ARG A 50 4.71 10.27 -0.90
C ARG A 50 3.39 10.75 -0.30
N ARG A 51 2.29 10.02 -0.51
CA ARG A 51 0.96 10.40 0.01
C ARG A 51 0.61 9.76 1.35
N GLN A 52 1.47 8.90 1.90
CA GLN A 52 1.22 8.11 3.11
C GLN A 52 -0.17 7.46 3.09
N VAL A 53 -0.46 6.74 2.00
CA VAL A 53 -1.79 6.15 1.82
C VAL A 53 -2.10 5.11 2.89
N PRO A 54 -3.34 5.03 3.40
CA PRO A 54 -3.72 3.98 4.32
C PRO A 54 -3.78 2.63 3.60
N VAL A 55 -3.77 1.54 4.37
CA VAL A 55 -4.12 0.21 3.85
C VAL A 55 -5.61 0.22 3.50
N GLY A 56 -5.94 0.17 2.21
CA GLY A 56 -7.31 0.16 1.72
C GLY A 56 -8.02 -1.15 2.05
N TYR A 57 -7.33 -2.28 1.84
CA TYR A 57 -7.77 -3.60 2.29
C TYR A 57 -6.61 -4.41 2.84
N SER A 58 -6.88 -5.14 3.92
CA SER A 58 -6.02 -6.22 4.39
C SER A 58 -6.75 -7.54 4.19
N ILE A 59 -6.16 -8.43 3.39
CA ILE A 59 -6.69 -9.75 3.11
C ILE A 59 -5.76 -10.76 3.77
N ARG A 60 -6.33 -11.73 4.48
CA ARG A 60 -5.58 -12.82 5.10
C ARG A 60 -6.23 -14.15 4.77
N LYS A 61 -5.48 -15.05 4.14
CA LYS A 61 -5.95 -16.37 3.68
C LYS A 61 -7.28 -16.29 2.90
N GLY A 62 -7.37 -15.34 1.97
CA GLY A 62 -8.54 -15.15 1.11
C GLY A 62 -9.70 -14.35 1.73
N ASN A 63 -9.60 -13.94 3.00
CA ASN A 63 -10.65 -13.20 3.69
C ASN A 63 -10.24 -11.76 3.95
N VAL A 64 -11.14 -10.80 3.68
CA VAL A 64 -10.95 -9.40 4.06
C VAL A 64 -11.06 -9.28 5.57
N ILE A 65 -9.98 -8.87 6.25
CA ILE A 65 -9.93 -8.70 7.71
C ILE A 65 -9.91 -7.23 8.14
N ALA A 66 -9.54 -6.32 7.24
CA ALA A 66 -9.63 -4.89 7.48
C ALA A 66 -9.91 -4.14 6.17
N ARG A 67 -10.63 -3.03 6.29
CA ARG A 67 -10.94 -2.11 5.18
C ARG A 67 -10.85 -0.68 5.68
N THR A 68 -10.22 0.19 4.90
CA THR A 68 -10.22 1.64 5.14
C THR A 68 -10.96 2.34 4.01
N LYS A 69 -11.95 3.17 4.36
CA LYS A 69 -12.48 4.17 3.42
C LYS A 69 -11.50 5.35 3.39
N PRO A 70 -10.87 5.69 2.25
CA PRO A 70 -9.99 6.85 2.17
C PRO A 70 -10.71 8.13 2.57
N ALA A 71 -9.96 9.09 3.11
CA ALA A 71 -10.50 10.41 3.40
C ALA A 71 -10.94 11.10 2.10
N GLU A 72 -12.04 11.82 2.20
CA GLU A 72 -12.52 12.72 1.15
C GLU A 72 -12.17 14.14 1.60
N THR A 73 -11.32 14.83 0.84
CA THR A 73 -10.88 16.19 1.14
C THR A 73 -11.39 17.12 0.07
N SER A 74 -11.99 18.25 0.46
CA SER A 74 -12.38 19.32 -0.45
C SER A 74 -11.85 20.67 -0.01
N ILE A 75 -11.67 21.58 -0.97
CA ILE A 75 -11.40 23.00 -0.72
C ILE A 75 -12.61 23.82 -1.17
N ASN A 76 -12.84 24.95 -0.49
CA ASN A 76 -13.95 25.86 -0.78
C ASN A 76 -13.39 27.24 -1.14
N LEU A 77 -13.14 27.48 -2.43
CA LEU A 77 -12.59 28.74 -2.96
C LEU A 77 -13.52 29.36 -4.01
N GLY A 78 -14.83 29.36 -3.73
CA GLY A 78 -15.90 29.84 -4.62
C GLY A 78 -16.76 28.71 -5.18
N ALA A 79 -16.17 27.53 -5.38
CA ALA A 79 -16.84 26.26 -5.58
C ALA A 79 -16.15 25.18 -4.74
N GLU A 80 -16.85 24.08 -4.46
CA GLU A 80 -16.27 22.92 -3.80
C GLU A 80 -15.48 22.10 -4.82
N GLU A 81 -14.21 21.85 -4.53
CA GLU A 81 -13.33 21.04 -5.39
C GLU A 81 -12.68 19.92 -4.58
N ALA A 82 -12.70 18.69 -5.11
CA ALA A 82 -12.11 17.53 -4.47
C ALA A 82 -10.58 17.49 -4.63
N ILE A 83 -9.87 17.26 -3.54
CA ILE A 83 -8.40 17.17 -3.50
C ILE A 83 -7.96 15.75 -3.17
N THR A 84 -7.13 15.18 -4.05
CA THR A 84 -6.61 13.80 -3.91
C THR A 84 -5.12 13.75 -3.59
N PHE A 85 -4.44 14.91 -3.61
CA PHE A 85 -2.98 15.05 -3.47
C PHE A 85 -2.16 14.29 -4.53
N LYS A 86 -2.82 13.83 -5.60
CA LYS A 86 -2.17 13.40 -6.84
C LYS A 86 -1.83 14.62 -7.69
N ARG A 87 -0.85 14.45 -8.59
CA ARG A 87 -0.44 15.48 -9.53
C ARG A 87 -1.12 15.27 -10.87
#